data_AF-C4ZBU2-F1
#
_entry.id   AF-C4ZBU2-F1
#
_cell.length_a   1.000
_cell.length_b   1.000
_cell.length_c   1.000
_cell.angle_alpha   90.00
_cell.angle_beta   90.00
_cell.angle_gamma   90.00
#
_symmetry.space_group_name_H-M   'P 1'
#
loop_
_entity.id
_entity.type
_entity.pdbx_description
1 polymer ?
#
loop_
_entity_poly.entity_id
_entity_poly.type
_entity_poly.pdbx_seq_one_letter_code
_entity_poly.pdbx_strand_id
1 'polypeptide(L)' 'MYNAIWTLLEKYLKRTFIEKGGFAVKVRSSVKPICEKCKVIKRKGSIRIICENPKHKQRQG' A
#
# COMPACT_ATOMS: atom_id res chain seq x y z
N MET A 1 31.09 7.86 -28.46
CA MET A 1 31.07 6.61 -27.66
C MET A 1 30.45 6.77 -26.27
N TYR A 2 30.61 7.88 -25.56
CA TYR A 2 30.14 8.02 -24.16
C TYR A 2 28.66 8.41 -23.97
N ASN A 3 27.88 8.57 -25.04
CA ASN A 3 26.45 8.92 -24.94
C ASN A 3 25.50 7.71 -25.04
N ALA A 4 25.98 6.54 -25.47
CA ALA A 4 25.15 5.31 -25.52
C ALA A 4 25.18 4.51 -24.21
N ILE A 5 26.27 4.62 -23.43
CA ILE A 5 26.38 3.99 -22.10
C ILE A 5 25.52 4.75 -21.08
N TRP A 6 25.42 6.09 -21.21
CA TRP A 6 24.64 6.94 -20.31
C TRP A 6 23.11 6.68 -20.42
N THR A 7 22.60 6.43 -21.64
CA THR A 7 21.16 6.12 -21.85
C THR A 7 20.78 4.71 -21.39
N LEU A 8 21.70 3.75 -21.42
CA LEU A 8 21.51 2.41 -20.89
C LEU A 8 21.52 2.39 -19.36
N LEU A 9 22.35 3.22 -18.72
CA LEU A 9 22.42 3.33 -17.25
C LEU A 9 21.14 3.95 -16.65
N GLU A 10 20.52 4.93 -17.32
CA GLU A 10 19.23 5.50 -16.89
C GLU A 10 18.07 4.50 -16.99
N LYS A 11 18.06 3.64 -18.02
CA LYS A 11 17.06 2.57 -18.16
C LYS A 11 17.17 1.52 -17.06
N TYR A 12 18.38 1.21 -16.59
CA TYR A 12 18.61 0.26 -15.49
C TYR A 12 18.28 0.85 -14.10
N LEU A 13 18.48 2.16 -13.88
CA LEU A 13 18.22 2.84 -12.60
C LEU A 13 16.77 3.31 -12.39
N LYS A 14 15.93 3.39 -13.43
CA LYS A 14 14.48 3.66 -13.29
C LYS A 14 13.67 2.48 -12.71
N ARG A 15 14.32 1.34 -12.47
CA ARG A 15 13.66 0.09 -12.05
C ARG A 15 13.70 -0.17 -10.55
N THR A 16 14.34 0.70 -9.77
CA THR A 16 14.50 0.52 -8.33
C THR A 16 13.74 1.58 -7.53
N PHE A 17 12.47 1.25 -7.27
CA PHE A 17 11.92 1.20 -5.91
C PHE A 17 11.22 2.43 -5.28
N ILE A 18 11.22 3.64 -5.85
CA ILE A 18 10.72 4.81 -5.09
C ILE A 18 9.99 5.84 -5.95
N GLU A 19 8.69 5.66 -6.23
CA GLU A 19 7.77 6.81 -6.45
C GLU A 19 6.38 6.55 -5.83
N LYS A 20 6.35 6.72 -4.50
CA LYS A 20 5.32 7.41 -3.70
C LYS A 20 3.85 6.96 -3.85
N GLY A 21 3.42 6.11 -2.91
CA GLY A 21 2.00 6.12 -2.46
C GLY A 21 1.34 4.77 -2.15
N GLY A 22 2.11 3.69 -1.99
CA GLY A 22 1.56 2.36 -1.70
C GLY A 22 0.93 2.26 -0.31
N PHE A 23 -0.32 2.67 -0.14
CA PHE A 23 -1.10 2.37 1.06
C PHE A 23 -1.53 0.90 1.04
N ALA A 24 -0.62 0.02 1.45
CA ALA A 24 -0.89 -1.41 1.66
C ALA A 24 -1.88 -1.63 2.82
N VAL A 25 -2.71 -2.67 2.71
CA VAL A 25 -3.62 -3.11 3.77
C VAL A 25 -2.79 -3.58 4.97
N LYS A 26 -3.04 -3.00 6.15
CA LYS A 26 -2.31 -3.34 7.38
C LYS A 26 -2.97 -4.54 8.06
N VAL A 27 -2.24 -5.62 8.23
CA VAL A 27 -2.70 -6.80 8.99
C VAL A 27 -2.32 -6.61 10.47
N ARG A 28 -3.30 -6.71 11.38
CA ARG A 28 -3.10 -6.55 12.83
C ARG A 28 -3.98 -7.54 13.57
N SER A 29 -3.57 -7.96 14.77
CA SER A 29 -4.37 -8.83 15.64
C SER A 29 -5.61 -8.12 16.20
N SER A 30 -5.50 -6.82 16.48
CA SER A 30 -6.60 -5.95 16.90
C SER A 30 -6.94 -4.94 15.81
N VAL A 31 -8.25 -4.78 15.55
CA VAL A 31 -8.76 -3.94 14.47
C VAL A 31 -9.80 -3.00 15.04
N LYS A 32 -9.49 -1.69 15.08
CA LYS A 32 -10.37 -0.62 15.58
C LYS A 32 -10.54 0.48 14.54
N PRO A 33 -11.76 1.04 14.36
CA PRO A 33 -11.99 2.18 13.48
C PRO A 33 -11.21 3.41 13.99
N ILE A 34 -10.63 4.16 13.05
CA ILE A 34 -9.80 5.35 13.34
C ILE A 34 -10.58 6.64 13.04
N CYS A 35 -11.62 6.55 12.20
CA CYS A 35 -12.36 7.65 11.64
C CYS A 35 -13.87 7.33 11.63
N GLU A 36 -14.72 8.36 11.54
CA GLU A 36 -16.18 8.18 11.49
C GLU A 36 -16.65 7.40 10.25
N LYS A 37 -15.92 7.55 9.14
CA LYS A 37 -16.19 6.83 7.88
C LYS A 37 -15.71 5.37 7.88
N CYS A 38 -14.96 4.96 8.90
CA CYS A 38 -14.31 3.67 8.94
C CYS A 38 -15.34 2.60 9.36
N LYS A 39 -15.65 1.66 8.46
CA LYS A 39 -16.66 0.62 8.71
C LYS A 39 -16.01 -0.73 8.97
N VAL A 40 -16.47 -1.41 10.01
CA VAL A 40 -16.06 -2.78 10.35
C VAL A 40 -16.92 -3.76 9.56
N ILE A 41 -16.28 -4.61 8.76
CA ILE A 41 -16.95 -5.62 7.94
C ILE A 41 -16.39 -7.02 8.24
N LYS A 42 -17.27 -8.03 8.24
CA LYS A 42 -16.88 -9.45 8.28
C LYS A 42 -17.03 -10.03 6.88
N ARG A 43 -15.92 -10.50 6.28
CA ARG A 43 -15.93 -11.15 4.95
C ARG A 43 -14.95 -12.33 4.95
N LYS A 44 -15.37 -13.48 4.41
CA LYS A 44 -14.54 -14.71 4.36
C LYS A 44 -13.97 -15.10 5.75
N GLY A 45 -14.81 -15.01 6.79
CA GLY A 45 -14.41 -15.32 8.17
C GLY A 45 -13.48 -14.31 8.87
N SER A 46 -12.93 -13.31 8.17
CA SER A 46 -12.05 -12.30 8.77
C SER A 46 -12.73 -10.94 8.93
N ILE A 47 -12.42 -10.24 10.02
CA ILE A 47 -12.82 -8.85 10.25
C ILE A 47 -11.86 -7.91 9.50
N ARG A 48 -12.41 -6.91 8.79
CA ARG A 48 -11.65 -5.88 8.08
C ARG A 48 -12.23 -4.50 8.34
N ILE A 49 -11.41 -3.47 8.21
CA ILE A 49 -11.85 -2.08 8.16
C ILE A 49 -11.74 -1.57 6.73
N ILE A 50 -12.85 -1.07 6.21
CA ILE A 50 -12.91 -0.33 4.95
C ILE A 50 -13.07 1.14 5.26
N CYS A 51 -12.33 1.97 4.52
CA CYS A 51 -12.45 3.41 4.52
C CYS A 51 -12.12 3.91 3.10
N GLU A 52 -12.67 5.08 2.74
CA GLU A 52 -12.27 5.82 1.53
C GLU A 52 -10.77 6.14 1.56
N ASN A 53 -10.24 6.52 2.74
CA ASN A 53 -8.82 6.72 2.94
C ASN A 53 -8.10 5.36 3.07
N PRO A 54 -7.20 5.00 2.14
CA PRO A 54 -6.52 3.71 2.16
C PRO A 54 -5.58 3.54 3.36
N LYS A 55 -5.16 4.63 4.03
CA LYS A 55 -4.36 4.59 5.28
C LYS A 55 -5.02 3.82 6.43
N HIS A 56 -6.35 3.78 6.44
CA HIS A 56 -7.16 3.16 7.49
C HIS A 56 -7.59 1.72 7.19
N LYS A 57 -7.28 1.20 5.99
CA LYS A 57 -7.62 -0.17 5.62
C LYS A 57 -6.82 -1.17 6.47
N GLN A 58 -7.56 -2.02 7.19
CA GLN A 58 -6.98 -2.99 8.12
C GLN A 58 -7.63 -4.37 7.99
N ARG A 59 -6.90 -5.43 8.31
CA ARG A 59 -7.39 -6.82 8.37
C ARG A 59 -7.00 -7.46 9.71
N GLN A 60 -7.94 -8.19 10.30
CA GLN A 60 -7.71 -9.02 11.48
C GLN A 60 -7.20 -10.40 11.05
N GLY A 61 -6.03 -10.78 11.57
CA GLY A 61 -5.35 -12.04 11.25
C GLY A 61 -4.39 -11.92 10.08
#